data_AF-D4XAE5-F1
#
_entry.id   AF-D4XAE5-F1
#
_cell.length_a   1.000
_cell.length_b   1.000
_cell.length_c   1.000
_cell.angle_alpha   90.00
_cell.angle_beta   90.00
_cell.angle_gamma   90.00
#
_symmetry.space_group_name_H-M   'P 1'
#
loop_
_entity.id
_entity.type
_entity.pdbx_description
1 polymer ?
#
loop_
_entity_poly.entity_id
_entity_poly.type
_entity_poly.pdbx_seq_one_letter_code
_entity_poly.pdbx_strand_id
1 'polypeptide(L)'
;MPFKPPLSHNDLRAIRERQPWNTDVIALLWEVKRLRASLLRAYQLSDDFKRPAGVTGDLYDEFMEALRAEPCVIERDQDVQDLMEAPDKLRKGMAPR
;
A
#
# COMPACT_ATOMS: atom_id res chain seq x y z
N MET A 1 -2.19 21.88 12.70
CA MET A 1 -0.96 21.39 12.04
C MET A 1 -1.40 20.62 10.80
N PRO A 2 -0.82 20.87 9.63
CA PRO A 2 -1.12 20.09 8.42
C PRO A 2 -0.63 18.64 8.59
N PHE A 3 -1.26 17.71 7.87
CA PHE A 3 -0.81 16.32 7.83
C PHE A 3 0.55 16.23 7.12
N LYS A 4 1.44 15.39 7.65
CA LYS A 4 2.68 15.04 6.95
C LYS A 4 2.36 14.08 5.80
N PRO A 5 3.20 14.05 4.74
CA PRO A 5 3.09 13.02 3.72
C PRO A 5 3.13 11.61 4.33
N PRO A 6 2.37 10.65 3.77
CA PRO A 6 2.39 9.26 4.21
C PRO A 6 3.78 8.64 3.98
N LEU A 7 4.17 7.73 4.87
CA LEU A 7 5.48 7.07 4.81
C LEU A 7 5.45 5.86 3.88
N SER A 8 6.48 5.71 3.06
CA SER A 8 6.70 4.50 2.26
C SER A 8 7.07 3.31 3.14
N HIS A 9 6.98 2.09 2.59
CA HIS A 9 7.45 0.89 3.30
C HIS A 9 8.95 0.98 3.66
N ASN A 10 9.75 1.58 2.79
CA ASN A 10 11.17 1.80 3.02
C ASN A 10 11.43 2.77 4.18
N ASP A 11 10.64 3.84 4.29
CA ASP A 11 10.74 4.78 5.40
C ASP A 11 10.37 4.12 6.74
N LEU A 12 9.29 3.32 6.74
CA LEU A 12 8.86 2.56 7.92
C LEU A 12 9.90 1.52 8.35
N ARG A 13 10.54 0.85 7.38
CA ARG A 13 11.67 -0.05 7.63
C ARG A 13 12.85 0.70 8.24
N ALA A 14 13.23 1.84 7.68
CA ALA A 14 14.32 2.65 8.21
C ALA A 14 14.04 3.15 9.64
N ILE A 15 12.78 3.48 9.97
CA ILE A 15 12.38 3.81 11.35
C ILE A 15 12.62 2.62 12.28
N ARG A 16 12.19 1.42 11.87
CA ARG A 16 12.40 0.19 12.65
C ARG A 16 13.88 -0.11 12.87
N GLU A 17 14.71 0.04 11.85
CA GLU A 17 16.15 -0.25 11.92
C GLU A 17 16.91 0.74 12.80
N ARG A 18 16.48 2.00 12.88
CA ARG A 18 17.06 2.98 13.80
C ARG A 18 16.76 2.69 15.26
N GLN A 19 15.62 2.05 15.55
CA GLN A 19 15.13 1.83 16.92
C GLN A 19 14.55 0.41 17.09
N PRO A 20 15.33 -0.66 16.85
CA PRO A 20 14.80 -2.02 16.77
C PRO A 20 14.33 -2.58 18.11
N TRP A 21 14.72 -1.96 19.22
CA TRP A 21 14.41 -2.38 20.59
C TRP A 21 13.31 -1.54 21.25
N ASN A 22 12.88 -0.43 20.62
CA ASN A 22 11.91 0.49 21.22
C ASN A 22 10.49 -0.07 21.05
N THR A 23 9.87 -0.46 22.16
CA THR A 23 8.54 -1.09 22.18
C THR A 23 7.44 -0.19 21.66
N ASP A 24 7.52 1.12 21.92
CA ASP A 24 6.51 2.09 21.47
C ASP A 24 6.60 2.29 19.95
N VAL A 25 7.83 2.36 19.41
CA VAL A 25 8.05 2.41 17.95
C VAL A 25 7.50 1.16 17.29
N ILE A 26 7.74 -0.02 17.86
CA ILE A 26 7.21 -1.28 17.35
C ILE A 26 5.67 -1.26 17.36
N ALA A 27 5.05 -0.84 18.47
CA ALA A 27 3.60 -0.76 18.60
C ALA A 27 2.97 0.20 17.57
N LEU A 28 3.56 1.38 17.39
CA LEU A 28 3.09 2.36 16.41
C LEU A 28 3.26 1.85 14.97
N LEU A 29 4.37 1.19 14.65
CA LEU A 29 4.56 0.58 13.32
C LEU A 29 3.54 -0.53 13.03
N TRP A 30 3.11 -1.26 14.06
CA TRP A 30 2.00 -2.23 13.92
C TRP A 30 0.67 -1.56 13.64
N GLU A 31 0.35 -0.45 14.32
CA GLU A 31 -0.86 0.33 14.01
C GLU A 31 -0.81 0.90 12.59
N VAL A 32 0.33 1.44 12.16
CA VAL A 32 0.50 1.90 10.77
C VAL A 32 0.28 0.75 9.78
N LYS A 33 0.82 -0.44 10.06
CA LYS A 33 0.57 -1.63 9.24
C LYS A 33 -0.91 -2.00 9.20
N ARG A 34 -1.63 -1.94 10.32
CA ARG A 34 -3.08 -2.21 10.41
C ARG A 34 -3.90 -1.21 9.60
N LEU A 35 -3.54 0.08 9.65
CA LEU A 35 -4.19 1.14 8.87
C LEU A 35 -3.93 0.95 7.37
N ARG A 36 -2.69 0.71 6.96
CA ARG A 36 -2.33 0.40 5.57
C ARG A 36 -3.10 -0.82 5.03
N ALA A 37 -3.26 -1.87 5.84
CA ALA A 37 -4.09 -3.03 5.47
C ALA A 37 -5.57 -2.68 5.29
N SER A 38 -6.09 -1.69 6.01
CA SER A 38 -7.48 -1.24 5.87
C SER A 38 -7.68 -0.42 4.59
N LEU A 39 -6.72 0.47 4.27
CA LEU A 39 -6.72 1.23 3.02
C LEU A 39 -6.59 0.32 1.80
N LEU A 40 -5.69 -0.67 1.84
CA LEU A 40 -5.56 -1.66 0.78
C LEU A 40 -6.86 -2.42 0.50
N ARG A 41 -7.60 -2.80 1.55
CA ARG A 41 -8.92 -3.43 1.37
C ARG A 41 -9.93 -2.47 0.75
N ALA A 42 -9.94 -1.21 1.17
CA ALA A 42 -10.78 -0.20 0.56
C ALA A 42 -10.46 -0.03 -0.93
N TYR A 43 -9.17 0.00 -1.29
CA TYR A 43 -8.72 0.10 -2.68
C TYR A 43 -9.15 -1.11 -3.52
N GLN A 44 -8.95 -2.32 -3.00
CA GLN A 44 -9.36 -3.56 -3.67
C GLN A 44 -10.86 -3.64 -3.91
N LEU A 45 -11.68 -3.11 -3.00
CA LEU A 45 -13.13 -3.07 -3.13
C LEU A 45 -13.62 -1.84 -3.91
N SER A 46 -12.72 -0.92 -4.26
CA SER A 46 -13.13 0.40 -4.72
C SER A 46 -13.78 0.39 -6.10
N ASP A 47 -13.45 -0.59 -6.94
CA ASP A 47 -14.08 -0.79 -8.25
C ASP A 47 -15.58 -1.14 -8.13
N ASP A 48 -16.00 -1.70 -6.99
CA ASP A 48 -17.41 -2.03 -6.72
C ASP A 48 -18.18 -0.85 -6.06
N PHE A 49 -17.48 0.20 -5.63
CA PHE A 49 -18.12 1.34 -4.98
C PHE A 49 -18.81 2.24 -6.01
N LYS A 50 -20.12 2.42 -5.84
CA LYS A 50 -20.86 3.41 -6.61
C LYS A 50 -20.61 4.80 -6.03
N ARG A 51 -20.22 5.75 -6.89
CA ARG A 51 -20.14 7.17 -6.52
C ARG A 51 -21.50 7.64 -5.97
N PRO A 52 -21.57 8.16 -4.73
CA PRO A 52 -22.79 8.74 -4.17
C PRO A 52 -23.29 9.95 -4.97
N ALA A 53 -24.61 10.15 -4.99
CA ALA A 53 -25.22 11.35 -5.55
C ALA A 53 -25.32 12.48 -4.51
N GLY A 54 -25.29 13.74 -4.96
CA GLY A 54 -25.46 14.91 -4.09
C GLY A 54 -24.18 15.32 -3.36
N VAL A 55 -24.35 15.91 -2.18
CA VAL A 55 -23.28 16.62 -1.44
C VAL A 55 -22.12 15.73 -0.96
N THR A 56 -22.28 14.41 -0.98
CA THR A 56 -21.22 13.45 -0.61
C THR A 56 -20.41 12.96 -1.81
N GLY A 57 -20.79 13.34 -3.03
CA GLY A 57 -20.06 12.96 -4.24
C GLY A 57 -18.62 13.49 -4.24
N ASP A 58 -18.43 14.73 -3.83
CA ASP A 58 -17.10 15.37 -3.82
C ASP A 58 -16.20 14.72 -2.76
N LEU A 59 -16.75 14.36 -1.59
CA LEU A 59 -16.03 13.61 -0.55
C LEU A 59 -15.59 12.23 -1.05
N TYR A 60 -16.43 11.56 -1.85
CA TYR A 60 -16.07 10.29 -2.47
C TYR A 60 -14.93 10.48 -3.48
N ASP A 61 -15.00 11.49 -4.33
CA ASP A 61 -13.97 11.76 -5.33
C ASP A 61 -12.62 12.08 -4.66
N GLU A 62 -12.62 12.96 -3.65
CA GLU A 62 -11.44 13.28 -2.84
C GLU A 62 -10.88 12.05 -2.13
N PHE A 63 -11.74 11.21 -1.55
CA PHE A 63 -11.32 9.97 -0.91
C PHE A 63 -10.68 9.01 -1.91
N MET A 64 -11.27 8.83 -3.08
CA MET A 64 -10.77 7.94 -4.11
C MET A 64 -9.44 8.43 -4.70
N GLU A 65 -9.28 9.75 -4.88
CA GLU A 65 -8.03 10.37 -5.28
C GLU A 65 -6.93 10.14 -4.22
N ALA A 66 -7.23 10.46 -2.96
CA ALA A 66 -6.30 10.26 -1.85
C ALA A 66 -5.90 8.78 -1.70
N LEU A 67 -6.87 7.86 -1.81
CA LEU A 67 -6.65 6.43 -1.71
C LEU A 67 -5.69 5.91 -2.79
N ARG A 68 -5.81 6.37 -4.03
CA ARG A 68 -4.90 6.00 -5.13
C ARG A 68 -3.50 6.58 -4.95
N ALA A 69 -3.38 7.71 -4.26
CA ALA A 69 -2.10 8.35 -3.97
C ALA A 69 -1.37 7.76 -2.75
N GLU A 70 -1.99 6.84 -2.00
CA GLU A 70 -1.37 6.22 -0.83
C GLU A 70 -0.17 5.35 -1.22
N PRO A 71 1.00 5.49 -0.55
CA PRO A 71 2.19 4.71 -0.86
C PRO A 71 1.94 3.20 -0.82
N CYS A 72 1.09 2.72 0.10
CA CYS A 72 0.78 1.30 0.20
C CYS A 72 0.01 0.75 -1.01
N VAL A 73 -0.79 1.58 -1.67
CA VAL A 73 -1.53 1.22 -2.88
C VAL A 73 -0.58 1.20 -4.08
N ILE A 74 0.22 2.24 -4.24
CA ILE A 74 1.22 2.35 -5.32
C ILE A 74 2.23 1.17 -5.24
N GLU A 75 2.76 0.91 -4.06
CA GLU A 75 3.70 -0.20 -3.82
C GLU A 75 3.06 -1.56 -4.16
N ARG A 76 1.78 -1.76 -3.79
CA ARG A 76 1.05 -3.01 -4.13
C ARG A 76 0.89 -3.16 -5.64
N ASP A 77 0.53 -2.09 -6.34
CA ASP A 77 0.31 -2.15 -7.78
C ASP A 77 1.62 -2.44 -8.52
N GLN A 78 2.72 -1.85 -8.05
CA GLN A 78 4.06 -2.19 -8.52
C GLN A 78 4.41 -3.67 -8.24
N ASP A 79 4.17 -4.17 -7.02
CA ASP A 79 4.43 -5.57 -6.68
C ASP A 79 3.62 -6.54 -7.57
N VAL A 80 2.37 -6.18 -7.89
CA VAL A 80 1.52 -6.96 -8.80
C VAL A 80 2.05 -6.89 -10.23
N GLN A 81 2.42 -5.70 -10.71
CA GLN A 81 2.99 -5.51 -12.03
C GLN A 81 4.29 -6.32 -12.19
N ASP A 82 5.22 -6.20 -11.24
CA ASP A 82 6.50 -6.94 -11.22
C ASP A 82 6.29 -8.45 -11.25
N LEU A 83 5.25 -8.95 -10.58
CA LEU A 83 4.89 -10.37 -10.58
C LEU A 83 4.33 -10.83 -11.93
N MET A 84 3.53 -9.99 -12.60
CA MET A 84 2.97 -10.29 -13.92
C MET A 84 4.00 -10.15 -15.05
N GLU A 85 4.96 -9.23 -14.90
CA GLU A 85 6.05 -8.96 -15.85
C GLU A 85 7.21 -9.96 -15.74
N ALA A 86 7.11 -10.98 -14.87
CA ALA A 86 8.10 -12.03 -14.74
C ALA A 86 7.74 -13.32 -15.52
N PRO A 87 7.88 -13.38 -16.86
CA PRO A 87 8.18 -14.62 -17.56
C PRO A 87 9.71 -14.79 -17.74
N ASP A 88 10.19 -16.02 -17.54
CA ASP A 88 11.52 -16.50 -17.96
C ASP A 88 12.80 -15.97 -17.26
N LYS A 89 12.94 -16.30 -15.98
CA LYS A 89 14.20 -16.95 -15.57
C LYS A 89 13.96 -18.43 -15.35
N LEU A 90 13.73 -19.14 -16.47
CA LEU A 90 14.05 -20.56 -16.56
C LEU A 90 15.43 -20.74 -15.90
N ARG A 91 15.47 -21.44 -14.76
CA ARG A 91 16.75 -21.85 -14.18
C ARG A 91 17.48 -22.62 -15.27
N LYS A 92 18.68 -22.15 -15.64
CA LYS A 92 19.60 -22.84 -16.54
C LYS A 92 19.71 -24.30 -16.07
N GLY A 93 19.06 -25.23 -16.77
CA GLY A 93 19.08 -26.67 -16.42
C GLY A 93 17.77 -27.46 -16.56
N MET A 94 16.62 -26.85 -16.89
CA MET A 94 15.36 -27.58 -17.10
C MET A 94 14.97 -27.71 -18.59
N ALA A 95 15.82 -28.32 -19.41
CA ALA A 95 15.37 -28.89 -20.68
C ALA A 95 14.94 -30.35 -20.44
N PRO A 96 13.82 -30.82 -21.03
CA PRO A 96 13.43 -32.23 -20.92
C PRO A 96 14.48 -33.11 -21.60
N ARG A 97 14.79 -34.25 -20.96
CA ARG A 97 15.72 -35.26 -21.48
C ARG A 97 15.21 -35.87 -22.77
#